data_AF-A0A8I3A393-F1
#
_entry.id   AF-A0A8I3A393-F1
#
_cell.length_a   1.000
_cell.length_b   1.000
_cell.length_c   1.000
_cell.angle_alpha   90.00
_cell.angle_beta   90.00
_cell.angle_gamma   90.00
#
_symmetry.space_group_name_H-M   'P 1'
#
loop_
_entity.id
_entity.type
_entity.pdbx_description
1 polymer ?
#
loop_
_entity_poly.entity_id
_entity_poly.type
_entity_poly.pdbx_seq_one_letter_code
_entity_poly.pdbx_strand_id
1 'polypeptide(L)'
;MALEITTLNPGEPKPWPSFDHPSSQWIRSSQRAADLYDKGIKFYRKEDLVNIEKEVSESYIREFFNLPRIDGTVLRMRNPLHGVLKPIWNPIIEFQNYWKFVRKEPDGPPETHLCSFRVDWLNQSMQQYEGKIENYEDIFRGKRTAWVDSKTCAAFKAHTRQLLAKRKVTKIVCFGLGDFVRRPPVWWKVRNAQSDNPITEGDHLEGGMIQHWAAITMAETLRGLADGSSVRLLTQDPKYTAEARAILEDVGFEVVGAFGAGGFAEIDEETVVISIYTAAPVKQIVADMPRPISIITTPPGEILDSSEIPADTETPPRYCV
;
A
#
# COMPACT_ATOMS: atom_id res chain seq x y z
N MET A 1 -72.95 30.96 19.41
CA MET A 1 -72.06 30.03 20.14
C MET A 1 -70.67 30.18 19.56
N ALA A 2 -69.87 31.06 20.14
CA ALA A 2 -68.45 31.16 19.84
C ALA A 2 -67.73 30.24 20.82
N LEU A 3 -66.99 29.26 20.31
CA LEU A 3 -66.12 28.41 21.11
C LEU A 3 -64.79 29.16 21.31
N GLU A 4 -64.49 29.46 22.57
CA GLU A 4 -63.24 30.05 23.02
C GLU A 4 -62.05 29.17 22.63
N ILE A 5 -61.03 29.80 22.04
CA ILE A 5 -59.72 29.22 21.81
C ILE A 5 -58.92 29.42 23.10
N THR A 6 -58.72 28.34 23.86
CA THR A 6 -57.81 28.38 25.02
C THR A 6 -56.38 28.28 24.51
N THR A 7 -55.71 29.43 24.39
CA THR A 7 -54.27 29.50 24.16
C THR A 7 -53.52 28.97 25.39
N LEU A 8 -52.96 27.77 25.27
CA LEU A 8 -51.94 27.27 26.19
C LEU A 8 -50.67 28.10 25.97
N ASN A 9 -50.16 28.73 27.04
CA ASN A 9 -48.87 29.42 27.04
C ASN A 9 -47.77 28.47 26.51
N PRO A 10 -46.86 28.95 25.63
CA PRO A 10 -45.72 28.15 25.19
C PRO A 10 -44.73 28.09 26.35
N GLY A 11 -44.82 27.04 27.16
CA GLY A 11 -43.68 26.63 27.96
C GLY A 11 -42.51 26.43 27.00
N GLU A 12 -41.36 27.04 27.29
CA GLU A 12 -40.15 26.88 26.48
C GLU A 12 -40.01 25.42 26.06
N PRO A 13 -39.82 25.13 24.75
CA PRO A 13 -39.62 23.76 24.33
C PRO A 13 -38.41 23.25 25.09
N LYS A 14 -38.64 22.29 26.01
CA LYS A 14 -37.54 21.54 26.62
C LYS A 14 -36.66 21.07 25.45
N PRO A 15 -35.36 21.39 25.44
CA PRO A 15 -34.51 20.95 24.35
C PRO A 15 -34.69 19.44 24.23
N TRP A 16 -35.06 18.99 23.04
CA TRP A 16 -35.07 17.57 22.72
C TRP A 16 -33.73 17.00 23.19
N PRO A 17 -33.70 15.83 23.85
CA PRO A 17 -32.42 15.21 24.17
C PRO A 17 -31.61 15.20 22.89
N SER A 18 -30.42 15.80 22.91
CA SER A 18 -29.52 15.76 21.77
C SER A 18 -29.07 14.31 21.64
N PHE A 19 -29.82 13.54 20.87
CA PHE A 19 -29.34 12.26 20.39
C PHE A 19 -28.28 12.60 19.36
N ASP A 20 -27.02 12.57 19.77
CA ASP A 20 -25.93 12.49 18.81
C ASP A 20 -26.23 11.27 17.93
N HIS A 21 -26.55 11.53 16.66
CA HIS A 21 -26.74 10.47 15.70
C HIS A 21 -25.46 9.59 15.73
N PRO A 22 -25.54 8.24 15.70
CA PRO A 22 -24.35 7.40 15.79
C PRO A 22 -23.27 7.76 14.75
N SER A 23 -23.70 8.23 13.58
CA SER A 23 -22.81 8.71 12.50
C SER A 23 -22.27 10.14 12.68
N SER A 24 -22.63 10.86 13.75
CA SER A 24 -22.25 12.27 13.96
C SER A 24 -20.74 12.45 14.15
N GLN A 25 -20.07 11.49 14.79
CA GLN A 25 -18.61 11.53 14.96
C GLN A 25 -17.89 11.34 13.63
N TRP A 26 -18.33 10.36 12.83
CA TRP A 26 -17.81 10.19 11.48
C TRP A 26 -18.05 11.43 10.61
N ILE A 27 -19.27 12.00 10.58
CA ILE A 27 -19.56 13.20 9.81
C ILE A 27 -18.62 14.35 10.20
N ARG A 28 -18.37 14.56 11.49
CA ARG A 28 -17.43 15.58 11.97
C ARG A 28 -15.99 15.30 11.53
N SER A 29 -15.52 14.05 11.66
CA SER A 29 -14.17 13.66 11.22
C SER A 29 -14.01 13.76 9.70
N SER A 30 -15.02 13.36 8.93
CA SER A 30 -15.08 13.48 7.47
C SER A 30 -14.99 14.95 7.02
N GLN A 31 -15.82 15.83 7.58
CA GLN A 31 -15.75 17.26 7.29
C GLN A 31 -14.39 17.85 7.67
N ARG A 32 -13.84 17.44 8.83
CA ARG A 32 -12.53 17.90 9.29
C ARG A 32 -11.41 17.47 8.32
N ALA A 33 -11.44 16.24 7.83
CA ALA A 33 -10.48 15.76 6.84
C ALA A 33 -10.55 16.55 5.53
N ALA A 34 -11.77 16.84 5.04
CA ALA A 34 -11.99 17.68 3.87
C ALA A 34 -11.44 19.11 4.08
N ASP A 35 -11.74 19.74 5.21
CA ASP A 35 -11.25 21.09 5.53
C ASP A 35 -9.71 21.16 5.54
N LEU A 36 -9.04 20.13 6.09
CA LEU A 36 -7.58 20.05 6.15
C LEU A 36 -6.98 19.84 4.76
N TYR A 37 -7.59 18.99 3.95
CA TYR A 37 -7.21 18.78 2.56
C TYR A 37 -7.32 20.09 1.74
N ASP A 38 -8.41 20.84 1.92
CA ASP A 38 -8.63 22.11 1.24
C ASP A 38 -7.62 23.18 1.66
N LYS A 39 -7.15 23.12 2.92
CA LYS A 39 -6.05 23.96 3.42
C LYS A 39 -4.66 23.54 2.93
N GLY A 40 -4.56 22.44 2.18
CA GLY A 40 -3.28 21.94 1.67
C GLY A 40 -2.44 21.22 2.72
N ILE A 41 -3.07 20.73 3.80
CA ILE A 41 -2.39 19.91 4.79
C ILE A 41 -2.07 18.55 4.16
N LYS A 42 -0.81 18.14 4.25
CA LYS A 42 -0.34 16.84 3.78
C LYS A 42 -0.90 15.74 4.67
N PHE A 43 -1.38 14.67 4.05
CA PHE A 43 -1.87 13.48 4.73
C PHE A 43 -0.70 12.57 5.13
N TYR A 44 0.40 12.64 4.37
CA TYR A 44 1.59 11.86 4.61
C TYR A 44 2.82 12.74 4.75
N ARG A 45 3.64 12.46 5.76
CA ARG A 45 4.95 13.11 5.97
C ARG A 45 6.04 12.06 6.02
N LYS A 46 7.19 12.37 5.45
CA LYS A 46 8.33 11.44 5.42
C LYS A 46 8.75 11.05 6.84
N GLU A 47 8.78 11.99 7.79
CA GLU A 47 9.11 11.66 9.18
C GLU A 47 8.12 10.67 9.81
N ASP A 48 6.82 10.81 9.52
CA ASP A 48 5.78 9.94 10.06
C ASP A 48 5.96 8.51 9.57
N LEU A 49 6.28 8.34 8.29
CA LEU A 49 6.51 7.04 7.64
C LEU A 49 7.76 6.33 8.18
N VAL A 50 8.85 7.07 8.36
CA VAL A 50 10.08 6.54 8.99
C VAL A 50 9.83 6.15 10.44
N ASN A 51 9.13 7.01 11.19
CA ASN A 51 8.86 6.78 12.61
C ASN A 51 7.98 5.55 12.81
N ILE A 52 6.87 5.42 12.07
CA ILE A 52 5.97 4.28 12.25
C ILE A 52 6.63 2.96 11.84
N GLU A 53 7.42 2.94 10.77
CA GLU A 53 8.18 1.74 10.35
C GLU A 53 9.11 1.28 11.49
N LYS A 54 9.80 2.23 12.13
CA LYS A 54 10.64 1.95 13.29
C LYS A 54 9.83 1.47 14.49
N GLU A 55 8.75 2.16 14.86
CA GLU A 55 7.93 1.74 16.00
C GLU A 55 7.35 0.34 15.82
N VAL A 56 6.92 0.00 14.60
CA VAL A 56 6.37 -1.31 14.27
C VAL A 56 7.47 -2.39 14.27
N SER A 57 8.71 -2.06 13.91
CA SER A 57 9.84 -3.00 14.05
C SER A 57 10.09 -3.46 15.50
N GLU A 58 9.63 -2.67 16.47
CA GLU A 58 9.73 -2.93 17.90
C GLU A 58 8.42 -3.52 18.48
N SER A 59 7.51 -4.02 17.63
CA SER A 59 6.17 -4.48 18.04
C SER A 59 6.13 -5.57 19.10
N TYR A 60 7.21 -6.33 19.32
CA TYR A 60 7.19 -7.39 20.34
C TYR A 60 7.60 -6.91 21.73
N ILE A 61 8.26 -5.76 21.81
CA ILE A 61 8.74 -5.17 23.07
C ILE A 61 7.94 -3.94 23.48
N ARG A 62 7.32 -3.25 22.53
CA ARG A 62 6.66 -1.96 22.76
C ARG A 62 5.22 -2.13 23.21
N GLU A 63 4.79 -1.38 24.23
CA GLU A 63 3.40 -1.45 24.73
C GLU A 63 2.43 -0.58 23.91
N PHE A 64 2.91 0.49 23.26
CA PHE A 64 2.07 1.43 22.52
C PHE A 64 2.70 1.88 21.20
N PHE A 65 1.86 2.11 20.19
CA PHE A 65 2.22 2.83 18.98
C PHE A 65 1.72 4.27 19.04
N ASN A 66 2.47 5.19 18.45
CA ASN A 66 2.11 6.59 18.28
C ASN A 66 1.72 6.81 16.82
N LEU A 67 0.43 6.96 16.57
CA LEU A 67 -0.10 7.18 15.23
C LEU A 67 -0.33 8.67 15.00
N PRO A 68 0.41 9.32 14.09
CA PRO A 68 0.16 10.70 13.74
C PRO A 68 -1.19 10.83 13.03
N ARG A 69 -1.93 11.89 13.36
CA ARG A 69 -3.19 12.25 12.75
C ARG A 69 -2.99 13.42 11.80
N ILE A 70 -3.83 13.51 10.77
CA ILE A 70 -3.74 14.58 9.75
C ILE A 70 -4.01 15.98 10.32
N ASP A 71 -4.57 16.09 11.53
CA ASP A 71 -4.78 17.36 12.24
C ASP A 71 -3.56 17.79 13.08
N GLY A 72 -2.46 17.04 13.03
CA GLY A 72 -1.23 17.30 13.77
C GLY A 72 -1.19 16.71 15.18
N THR A 73 -2.29 16.08 15.64
CA THR A 73 -2.32 15.37 16.92
C THR A 73 -1.75 13.95 16.80
N VAL A 74 -1.52 13.28 17.93
CA VAL A 74 -1.00 11.91 17.97
C VAL A 74 -1.95 11.03 18.75
N LEU A 75 -2.36 9.92 18.15
CA LEU A 75 -3.13 8.86 18.80
C LEU A 75 -2.17 7.83 19.40
N ARG A 76 -2.26 7.61 20.71
CA ARG A 76 -1.54 6.53 21.39
C ARG A 76 -2.38 5.26 21.39
N MET A 77 -1.99 4.27 20.61
CA MET A 77 -2.70 3.00 20.45
C MET A 77 -2.00 1.89 21.23
N ARG A 78 -2.76 1.11 22.01
CA ARG A 78 -2.22 -0.06 22.72
C ARG A 78 -1.85 -1.15 21.72
N ASN A 79 -0.66 -1.73 21.89
CA ASN A 79 -0.20 -2.85 21.08
C ASN A 79 -0.74 -4.19 21.62
N PRO A 80 -1.57 -4.92 20.85
CA PRO A 80 -2.13 -6.19 21.29
C PRO A 80 -1.09 -7.32 21.38
N LEU A 81 0.09 -7.18 20.75
CA LEU A 81 1.15 -8.20 20.77
C LEU A 81 2.24 -7.95 21.82
N HIS A 82 2.11 -6.90 22.63
CA HIS A 82 3.07 -6.63 23.69
C HIS A 82 3.12 -7.80 24.69
N GLY A 83 4.31 -8.38 24.89
CA GLY A 83 4.52 -9.51 25.80
C GLY A 83 4.02 -10.86 25.27
N VAL A 84 3.54 -10.94 24.03
CA VAL A 84 3.12 -12.21 23.41
C VAL A 84 4.37 -12.98 22.95
N LEU A 85 4.62 -14.14 23.55
CA LEU A 85 5.84 -14.93 23.32
C LEU A 85 5.95 -15.55 21.91
N LYS A 86 4.82 -15.98 21.33
CA LYS A 86 4.76 -16.66 20.02
C LYS A 86 3.59 -16.13 19.20
N PRO A 87 3.71 -14.89 18.68
CA PRO A 87 2.63 -14.28 17.93
C PRO A 87 2.45 -14.97 16.58
N ILE A 88 1.19 -15.26 16.24
CA ILE A 88 0.79 -15.73 14.90
C ILE A 88 0.44 -14.55 13.98
N TRP A 89 0.49 -13.34 14.50
CA TRP A 89 0.14 -12.10 13.83
C TRP A 89 1.41 -11.29 13.59
N ASN A 90 1.64 -10.87 12.36
CA ASN A 90 2.73 -9.97 12.01
C ASN A 90 2.18 -8.58 11.72
N PRO A 91 2.72 -7.51 12.33
CA PRO A 91 2.22 -6.18 12.06
C PRO A 91 2.51 -5.77 10.62
N ILE A 92 1.63 -4.95 10.06
CA ILE A 92 1.82 -4.22 8.82
C ILE A 92 1.23 -2.82 8.96
N ILE A 93 1.65 -1.91 8.09
CA ILE A 93 1.13 -0.55 8.01
C ILE A 93 0.11 -0.52 6.88
N GLU A 94 -1.14 -0.27 7.23
CA GLU A 94 -2.23 -0.12 6.27
C GLU A 94 -2.55 1.36 6.05
N PHE A 95 -2.54 1.78 4.79
CA PHE A 95 -2.74 3.17 4.40
C PHE A 95 -4.20 3.47 4.07
N GLN A 96 -4.65 4.67 4.47
CA GLN A 96 -6.00 5.17 4.19
C GLN A 96 -5.95 6.24 3.09
N ASN A 97 -6.69 6.07 2.01
CA ASN A 97 -6.78 7.10 0.97
C ASN A 97 -7.76 8.23 1.38
N TYR A 98 -7.66 9.38 0.73
CA TYR A 98 -8.54 10.54 0.96
C TYR A 98 -10.03 10.16 0.94
N TRP A 99 -10.47 9.35 -0.02
CA TRP A 99 -11.88 8.99 -0.17
C TRP A 99 -12.41 8.14 0.98
N LYS A 100 -11.57 7.31 1.60
CA LYS A 100 -11.91 6.57 2.83
C LYS A 100 -12.22 7.53 3.98
N PHE A 101 -11.63 8.73 4.01
CA PHE A 101 -11.96 9.73 5.04
C PHE A 101 -13.31 10.41 4.79
N VAL A 102 -13.64 10.69 3.53
CA VAL A 102 -14.74 11.61 3.22
C VAL A 102 -16.01 10.94 2.72
N ARG A 103 -15.94 9.73 2.13
CA ARG A 103 -17.10 9.07 1.49
C ARG A 103 -17.75 7.96 2.32
N LYS A 104 -16.99 7.28 3.18
CA LYS A 104 -17.46 6.14 3.97
C LYS A 104 -16.94 6.26 5.39
N GLU A 105 -17.71 5.78 6.37
CA GLU A 105 -17.19 5.62 7.73
C GLU A 105 -16.00 4.65 7.73
N PRO A 106 -14.82 5.07 8.21
CA PRO A 106 -13.66 4.19 8.30
C PRO A 106 -13.93 3.02 9.23
N ASP A 107 -13.37 1.85 8.92
CA ASP A 107 -13.40 0.73 9.84
C ASP A 107 -12.55 1.04 11.08
N GLY A 108 -13.05 0.66 12.27
CA GLY A 108 -12.35 0.81 13.54
C GLY A 108 -12.97 1.85 14.47
N PRO A 109 -12.29 2.18 15.58
CA PRO A 109 -12.82 3.11 16.57
C PRO A 109 -12.67 4.57 16.09
N PRO A 110 -13.58 5.48 16.46
CA PRO A 110 -13.63 6.86 15.95
C PRO A 110 -12.35 7.68 16.10
N GLU A 111 -11.52 7.35 17.09
CA GLU A 111 -10.24 7.99 17.36
C GLU A 111 -9.24 7.80 16.20
N THR A 112 -9.40 6.74 15.40
CA THR A 112 -8.54 6.44 14.26
C THR A 112 -8.99 7.12 12.97
N HIS A 113 -10.16 7.76 12.95
CA HIS A 113 -10.76 8.36 11.74
C HIS A 113 -9.93 9.49 11.11
N LEU A 114 -8.89 10.00 11.78
CA LEU A 114 -7.96 11.00 11.22
C LEU A 114 -6.53 10.48 11.03
N CYS A 115 -6.30 9.17 11.18
CA CYS A 115 -5.00 8.56 10.95
C CYS A 115 -4.84 8.18 9.47
N SER A 116 -3.86 8.77 8.77
CA SER A 116 -3.58 8.48 7.35
C SER A 116 -3.05 7.06 7.10
N PHE A 117 -2.60 6.39 8.16
CA PHE A 117 -2.27 4.98 8.20
C PHE A 117 -2.54 4.40 9.60
N ARG A 118 -2.64 3.07 9.67
CA ARG A 118 -2.85 2.32 10.92
C ARG A 118 -1.95 1.09 10.96
N VAL A 119 -1.73 0.55 12.17
CA VAL A 119 -1.10 -0.76 12.32
C VAL A 119 -2.19 -1.81 12.21
N ASP A 120 -2.09 -2.63 11.17
CA ASP A 120 -2.92 -3.80 10.94
C ASP A 120 -2.08 -5.08 11.15
N TRP A 121 -2.71 -6.24 11.13
CA TRP A 121 -2.11 -7.51 11.54
C TRP A 121 -2.38 -8.60 10.52
N LEU A 122 -1.31 -9.13 9.92
CA LEU A 122 -1.39 -10.29 9.05
C LEU A 122 -1.31 -11.58 9.87
N ASN A 123 -2.36 -12.39 9.79
CA ASN A 123 -2.32 -13.74 10.33
C ASN A 123 -1.42 -14.63 9.47
N GLN A 124 -0.39 -15.22 10.06
CA GLN A 124 0.57 -16.07 9.36
C GLN A 124 0.19 -17.56 9.38
N SER A 125 -0.80 -17.99 10.18
CA SER A 125 -1.12 -19.42 10.36
C SER A 125 -1.54 -20.10 9.06
N MET A 126 -2.41 -19.45 8.27
CA MET A 126 -2.83 -20.00 6.97
C MET A 126 -1.66 -20.08 5.99
N GLN A 127 -0.81 -19.04 5.94
CA GLN A 127 0.35 -19.01 5.05
C GLN A 127 1.39 -20.08 5.43
N GLN A 128 1.60 -20.29 6.74
CA GLN A 128 2.49 -21.34 7.24
C GLN A 128 1.94 -22.73 6.94
N TYR A 129 0.62 -22.91 6.98
CA TYR A 129 -0.04 -24.16 6.60
C TYR A 129 0.07 -24.47 5.10
N GLU A 130 -0.18 -23.47 4.24
CA GLU A 130 -0.14 -23.65 2.78
C GLU A 130 1.28 -23.91 2.27
N GLY A 131 2.28 -23.33 2.93
CA GLY A 131 3.69 -23.55 2.62
C GLY A 131 4.14 -22.87 1.33
N LYS A 132 5.19 -23.42 0.73
CA LYS A 132 5.91 -22.85 -0.43
C LYS A 132 5.74 -23.76 -1.64
N ILE A 133 5.75 -23.18 -2.84
CA ILE A 133 5.82 -23.98 -4.07
C ILE A 133 7.17 -24.72 -4.10
N GLU A 134 7.24 -25.84 -4.80
CA GLU A 134 8.52 -26.54 -4.99
C GLU A 134 9.37 -25.82 -6.06
N ASN A 135 10.69 -25.84 -5.90
CA ASN A 135 11.65 -25.27 -6.85
C ASN A 135 11.40 -23.78 -7.21
N TYR A 136 10.86 -22.99 -6.27
CA TYR A 136 10.54 -21.56 -6.47
C TYR A 136 11.72 -20.76 -7.03
N GLU A 137 12.94 -21.05 -6.58
CA GLU A 137 14.15 -20.36 -7.04
C GLU A 137 14.44 -20.67 -8.51
N ASP A 138 14.42 -21.95 -8.90
CA ASP A 138 14.64 -22.36 -10.29
C ASP A 138 13.57 -21.81 -11.21
N ILE A 139 12.31 -21.78 -10.78
CA ILE A 139 11.21 -21.19 -11.55
C ILE A 139 11.46 -19.69 -11.72
N PHE A 140 11.73 -18.96 -10.63
CA PHE A 140 12.01 -17.52 -10.68
C PHE A 140 13.16 -17.20 -11.62
N ARG A 141 14.30 -17.89 -11.48
CA ARG A 141 15.49 -17.69 -12.33
C ARG A 141 15.23 -18.13 -13.77
N GLY A 142 14.48 -19.20 -13.99
CA GLY A 142 14.08 -19.69 -15.31
C GLY A 142 13.25 -18.67 -16.10
N LYS A 143 12.38 -17.90 -15.42
CA LYS A 143 11.60 -16.82 -16.06
C LYS A 143 12.46 -15.66 -16.58
N ARG A 144 13.71 -15.51 -16.11
CA ARG A 144 14.64 -14.48 -16.62
C ARG A 144 14.87 -14.62 -18.13
N THR A 145 15.20 -15.83 -18.58
CA THR A 145 15.51 -16.08 -20.00
C THR A 145 14.29 -15.79 -20.88
N ALA A 146 13.13 -16.33 -20.48
CA ALA A 146 11.87 -16.09 -21.19
C ALA A 146 11.52 -14.58 -21.27
N TRP A 147 11.74 -13.83 -20.18
CA TRP A 147 11.56 -12.38 -20.19
C TRP A 147 12.55 -11.68 -21.12
N VAL A 148 13.86 -11.94 -20.97
CA VAL A 148 14.93 -11.26 -21.73
C VAL A 148 14.79 -11.47 -23.23
N ASP A 149 14.41 -12.67 -23.66
CA ASP A 149 14.25 -13.03 -25.07
C ASP A 149 12.92 -12.54 -25.67
N SER A 150 12.02 -12.00 -24.84
CA SER A 150 10.72 -11.51 -25.30
C SER A 150 10.82 -10.19 -26.07
N LYS A 151 9.93 -10.02 -27.06
CA LYS A 151 9.73 -8.73 -27.75
C LYS A 151 9.29 -7.62 -26.77
N THR A 152 8.56 -7.99 -25.71
CA THR A 152 8.12 -7.08 -24.65
C THR A 152 9.30 -6.47 -23.91
N CYS A 153 10.29 -7.28 -23.51
CA CYS A 153 11.50 -6.78 -22.86
C CYS A 153 12.29 -5.85 -23.77
N ALA A 154 12.43 -6.19 -25.05
CA ALA A 154 13.11 -5.30 -26.03
C ALA A 154 12.39 -3.94 -26.14
N ALA A 155 11.06 -3.94 -26.27
CA ALA A 155 10.26 -2.72 -26.30
C ALA A 155 10.35 -1.92 -24.98
N PHE A 156 10.33 -2.61 -23.85
CA PHE A 156 10.44 -2.00 -22.51
C PHE A 156 11.80 -1.32 -22.30
N LYS A 157 12.90 -1.95 -22.71
CA LYS A 157 14.24 -1.34 -22.73
C LYS A 157 14.27 -0.09 -23.60
N ALA A 158 13.69 -0.15 -24.81
CA ALA A 158 13.63 1.00 -25.72
C ALA A 158 12.86 2.19 -25.11
N HIS A 159 11.68 1.93 -24.53
CA HIS A 159 10.88 2.96 -23.85
C HIS A 159 11.60 3.55 -22.64
N THR A 160 12.24 2.70 -21.84
CA THR A 160 13.06 3.14 -20.68
C THR A 160 14.13 4.13 -21.13
N ARG A 161 14.89 3.79 -22.19
CA ARG A 161 15.89 4.71 -22.75
C ARG A 161 15.27 6.00 -23.27
N GLN A 162 14.20 5.90 -24.04
CA GLN A 162 13.54 7.06 -24.63
C GLN A 162 13.07 8.06 -23.56
N LEU A 163 12.46 7.58 -22.48
CA LEU A 163 11.86 8.43 -21.44
C LEU A 163 12.89 8.94 -20.43
N LEU A 164 13.89 8.13 -20.08
CA LEU A 164 14.73 8.37 -18.91
C LEU A 164 16.20 8.64 -19.23
N ALA A 165 16.69 8.45 -20.47
CA ALA A 165 18.12 8.63 -20.80
C ALA A 165 18.68 10.02 -20.48
N LYS A 166 17.84 11.06 -20.50
CA LYS A 166 18.23 12.46 -20.22
C LYS A 166 17.93 12.87 -18.78
N ARG A 167 17.45 11.96 -17.93
CA ARG A 167 17.08 12.22 -16.54
C ARG A 167 18.14 11.62 -15.63
N LYS A 168 18.47 12.32 -14.54
CA LYS A 168 19.32 11.77 -13.49
C LYS A 168 18.48 10.88 -12.59
N VAL A 169 18.49 9.57 -12.85
CA VAL A 169 17.81 8.58 -12.00
C VAL A 169 18.83 7.99 -11.04
N THR A 170 18.57 8.08 -9.73
CA THR A 170 19.42 7.46 -8.70
C THR A 170 18.77 6.25 -8.04
N LYS A 171 17.43 6.17 -8.09
CA LYS A 171 16.66 5.12 -7.43
C LYS A 171 15.48 4.66 -8.29
N ILE A 172 15.20 3.37 -8.23
CA ILE A 172 13.91 2.79 -8.62
C ILE A 172 13.31 2.23 -7.34
N VAL A 173 12.10 2.65 -6.98
CA VAL A 173 11.37 2.14 -5.80
C VAL A 173 10.12 1.41 -6.27
N CYS A 174 10.08 0.11 -6.00
CA CYS A 174 8.98 -0.76 -6.40
C CYS A 174 8.06 -1.05 -5.22
N PHE A 175 6.76 -0.96 -5.44
CA PHE A 175 5.72 -1.30 -4.46
C PHE A 175 4.86 -2.43 -5.00
N GLY A 176 4.66 -3.46 -4.19
CA GLY A 176 3.66 -4.52 -4.42
C GLY A 176 3.94 -5.41 -5.63
N LEU A 177 5.20 -5.70 -5.94
CA LEU A 177 5.53 -6.63 -7.03
C LEU A 177 5.14 -8.10 -6.73
N GLY A 178 4.66 -8.39 -5.52
CA GLY A 178 4.10 -9.67 -5.12
C GLY A 178 5.12 -10.73 -4.68
N ASP A 179 4.77 -11.54 -3.68
CA ASP A 179 5.58 -12.71 -3.33
C ASP A 179 5.43 -13.80 -4.42
N PHE A 180 6.52 -14.52 -4.71
CA PHE A 180 6.58 -15.57 -5.72
C PHE A 180 7.05 -16.92 -5.16
N VAL A 181 7.00 -17.09 -3.84
CA VAL A 181 7.43 -18.31 -3.15
C VAL A 181 6.24 -19.06 -2.56
N ARG A 182 5.23 -18.34 -2.06
CA ARG A 182 4.06 -18.94 -1.39
C ARG A 182 3.20 -19.76 -2.33
N ARG A 183 2.68 -20.88 -1.81
CA ARG A 183 1.63 -21.61 -2.54
C ARG A 183 0.38 -20.76 -2.68
N PRO A 184 -0.35 -20.91 -3.80
CA PRO A 184 -1.68 -20.32 -3.94
C PRO A 184 -2.63 -20.86 -2.87
N PRO A 185 -3.65 -20.08 -2.48
CA PRO A 185 -4.57 -20.49 -1.43
C PRO A 185 -5.45 -21.67 -1.83
N VAL A 186 -5.96 -22.43 -0.86
CA VAL A 186 -6.76 -23.66 -1.12
C VAL A 186 -7.94 -23.41 -2.05
N TRP A 187 -8.68 -22.31 -1.86
CA TRP A 187 -9.81 -21.96 -2.73
C TRP A 187 -9.39 -21.76 -4.18
N TRP A 188 -8.19 -21.21 -4.42
CA TRP A 188 -7.65 -21.02 -5.77
C TRP A 188 -7.36 -22.37 -6.41
N LYS A 189 -6.79 -23.32 -5.65
CA LYS A 189 -6.49 -24.67 -6.16
C LYS A 189 -7.76 -25.41 -6.58
N VAL A 190 -8.82 -25.31 -5.77
CA VAL A 190 -10.13 -25.91 -6.09
C VAL A 190 -10.70 -25.30 -7.37
N ARG A 191 -10.66 -23.96 -7.49
CA ARG A 191 -11.14 -23.27 -8.70
C ARG A 191 -10.30 -23.61 -9.94
N ASN A 192 -8.97 -23.66 -9.80
CA ASN A 192 -8.06 -23.99 -10.88
C ASN A 192 -8.26 -25.43 -11.38
N ALA A 193 -8.51 -26.39 -10.47
CA ALA A 193 -8.82 -27.76 -10.83
C ALA A 193 -10.15 -27.93 -11.59
N GLN A 194 -11.04 -26.95 -11.50
CA GLN A 194 -12.31 -26.90 -12.24
C GLN A 194 -12.22 -26.09 -13.55
N SER A 195 -11.06 -25.48 -13.84
CA SER A 195 -10.83 -24.72 -15.07
C SER A 195 -10.66 -25.66 -16.28
N ASP A 196 -11.12 -25.24 -17.45
CA ASP A 196 -10.86 -25.94 -18.72
C ASP A 196 -9.35 -26.01 -19.04
N ASN A 197 -8.59 -25.02 -18.56
CA ASN A 197 -7.14 -24.93 -18.71
C ASN A 197 -6.50 -24.70 -17.33
N PRO A 198 -6.28 -25.74 -16.51
CA PRO A 198 -5.61 -25.60 -15.24
C PRO A 198 -4.15 -25.21 -15.45
N ILE A 199 -3.66 -24.25 -14.67
CA ILE A 199 -2.26 -23.81 -14.70
C ILE A 199 -1.50 -24.34 -13.48
N THR A 200 -0.17 -24.37 -13.56
CA THR A 200 0.66 -24.80 -12.42
C THR A 200 0.70 -23.72 -11.33
N GLU A 201 1.10 -24.09 -10.10
CA GLU A 201 1.34 -23.10 -9.03
C GLU A 201 2.42 -22.09 -9.44
N GLY A 202 3.43 -22.52 -10.21
CA GLY A 202 4.48 -21.62 -10.73
C GLY A 202 3.94 -20.62 -11.75
N ASP A 203 3.02 -21.04 -12.62
CA ASP A 203 2.39 -20.15 -13.61
C ASP A 203 1.48 -19.12 -12.93
N HIS A 204 0.80 -19.49 -11.84
CA HIS A 204 0.02 -18.53 -11.05
C HIS A 204 0.87 -17.36 -10.54
N LEU A 205 2.13 -17.64 -10.19
CA LEU A 205 3.06 -16.67 -9.62
C LEU A 205 3.88 -15.93 -10.69
N GLU A 206 3.74 -16.30 -11.96
CA GLU A 206 4.52 -15.73 -13.07
C GLU A 206 4.38 -14.21 -13.14
N GLY A 207 3.19 -13.67 -12.89
CA GLY A 207 2.95 -12.23 -12.89
C GLY A 207 3.92 -11.47 -11.97
N GLY A 208 4.06 -11.93 -10.73
CA GLY A 208 5.01 -11.34 -9.77
C GLY A 208 6.45 -11.51 -10.24
N MET A 209 6.84 -12.70 -10.70
CA MET A 209 8.21 -12.95 -11.18
C MET A 209 8.62 -12.03 -12.34
N ILE A 210 7.74 -11.87 -13.34
CA ILE A 210 7.99 -11.01 -14.49
C ILE A 210 8.07 -9.53 -14.10
N GLN A 211 7.25 -9.08 -13.16
CA GLN A 211 7.32 -7.71 -12.63
C GLN A 211 8.70 -7.41 -12.01
N HIS A 212 9.27 -8.34 -11.23
CA HIS A 212 10.63 -8.20 -10.70
C HIS A 212 11.69 -8.16 -11.80
N TRP A 213 11.63 -9.07 -12.78
CA TRP A 213 12.56 -9.08 -13.90
C TRP A 213 12.47 -7.82 -14.78
N ALA A 214 11.27 -7.24 -14.92
CA ALA A 214 11.09 -5.96 -15.59
C ALA A 214 11.76 -4.82 -14.81
N ALA A 215 11.59 -4.76 -13.48
CA ALA A 215 12.26 -3.76 -12.65
C ALA A 215 13.80 -3.89 -12.68
N ILE A 216 14.33 -5.12 -12.62
CA ILE A 216 15.76 -5.40 -12.79
C ILE A 216 16.23 -4.92 -14.17
N THR A 217 15.48 -5.24 -15.22
CA THR A 217 15.80 -4.82 -16.59
C THR A 217 15.86 -3.29 -16.72
N MET A 218 14.94 -2.57 -16.06
CA MET A 218 14.97 -1.12 -16.03
C MET A 218 16.25 -0.62 -15.33
N ALA A 219 16.56 -1.17 -14.16
CA ALA A 219 17.76 -0.81 -13.42
C ALA A 219 19.04 -1.03 -14.25
N GLU A 220 19.20 -2.22 -14.85
CA GLU A 220 20.32 -2.54 -15.74
C GLU A 220 20.39 -1.59 -16.94
N THR A 221 19.24 -1.28 -17.55
CA THR A 221 19.18 -0.37 -18.69
C THR A 221 19.63 1.03 -18.30
N LEU A 222 19.16 1.57 -17.18
CA LEU A 222 19.54 2.91 -16.70
C LEU A 222 21.01 2.96 -16.25
N ARG A 223 21.50 1.93 -15.56
CA ARG A 223 22.92 1.80 -15.17
C ARG A 223 23.85 1.82 -16.39
N GLY A 224 23.41 1.26 -17.52
CA GLY A 224 24.16 1.30 -18.78
C GLY A 224 24.08 2.62 -19.56
N LEU A 225 23.16 3.53 -19.21
CA LEU A 225 23.04 4.86 -19.82
C LEU A 225 23.79 5.94 -19.04
N ALA A 226 23.88 5.79 -17.72
CA ALA A 226 24.64 6.70 -16.88
C ALA A 226 26.15 6.47 -17.07
N ASP A 227 26.97 7.50 -16.91
CA ASP A 227 28.44 7.43 -16.85
C ASP A 227 28.91 6.70 -15.57
N GLY A 228 28.45 5.46 -15.34
CA GLY A 228 28.96 4.53 -14.34
C GLY A 228 28.44 4.65 -12.91
N SER A 229 27.28 5.27 -12.62
CA SER A 229 26.78 5.38 -11.22
C SER A 229 25.40 4.75 -10.91
N SER A 230 25.46 3.75 -10.01
CA SER A 230 24.66 3.53 -8.77
C SER A 230 23.14 3.71 -8.76
N VAL A 231 22.41 3.38 -9.82
CA VAL A 231 20.94 3.26 -9.69
C VAL A 231 20.62 2.17 -8.67
N ARG A 232 20.14 2.55 -7.48
CA ARG A 232 19.65 1.62 -6.46
C ARG A 232 18.31 1.05 -6.91
N LEU A 233 18.09 -0.23 -6.69
CA LEU A 233 16.85 -0.91 -7.04
C LEU A 233 16.21 -1.37 -5.74
N LEU A 234 15.18 -0.68 -5.29
CA LEU A 234 14.49 -0.94 -4.04
C LEU A 234 13.15 -1.61 -4.30
N THR A 235 12.75 -2.52 -3.43
CA THR A 235 11.40 -3.10 -3.45
C THR A 235 10.80 -3.17 -2.06
N GLN A 236 9.49 -2.94 -2.00
CA GLN A 236 8.69 -3.05 -0.80
C GLN A 236 7.43 -3.88 -1.08
N ASP A 237 7.33 -4.99 -0.37
CA ASP A 237 6.08 -5.73 -0.17
C ASP A 237 6.08 -6.32 1.25
N PRO A 238 5.18 -5.88 2.15
CA PRO A 238 5.06 -6.45 3.48
C PRO A 238 4.75 -7.95 3.48
N LYS A 239 4.24 -8.48 2.36
CA LYS A 239 3.93 -9.89 2.18
C LYS A 239 5.10 -10.72 1.69
N TYR A 240 6.29 -10.16 1.43
CA TYR A 240 7.44 -11.01 1.08
C TYR A 240 7.78 -12.01 2.20
N THR A 241 8.02 -13.25 1.79
CA THR A 241 8.64 -14.30 2.61
C THR A 241 10.13 -14.04 2.80
N ALA A 242 10.75 -14.65 3.82
CA ALA A 242 12.19 -14.53 4.04
C ALA A 242 12.99 -15.07 2.83
N GLU A 243 12.49 -16.13 2.19
CA GLU A 243 13.10 -16.75 1.02
C GLU A 243 12.98 -15.85 -0.22
N ALA A 244 11.82 -15.23 -0.44
CA ALA A 244 11.67 -14.23 -1.51
C ALA A 244 12.64 -13.08 -1.29
N ARG A 245 12.77 -12.57 -0.06
CA ARG A 245 13.75 -11.50 0.25
C ARG A 245 15.18 -11.91 -0.08
N ALA A 246 15.60 -13.09 0.34
CA ALA A 246 16.95 -13.59 0.08
C ALA A 246 17.23 -13.71 -1.44
N ILE A 247 16.28 -14.23 -2.22
CA ILE A 247 16.42 -14.30 -3.68
C ILE A 247 16.48 -12.90 -4.30
N LEU A 248 15.62 -11.99 -3.85
CA LEU A 248 15.57 -10.61 -4.35
C LEU A 248 16.88 -9.87 -4.08
N GLU A 249 17.44 -10.01 -2.89
CA GLU A 249 18.74 -9.45 -2.51
C GLU A 249 19.87 -10.02 -3.38
N ASP A 250 19.88 -11.34 -3.62
CA ASP A 250 20.85 -12.00 -4.50
C ASP A 250 20.83 -11.45 -5.93
N VAL A 251 19.64 -11.14 -6.48
CA VAL A 251 19.50 -10.57 -7.83
C VAL A 251 19.60 -9.04 -7.86
N GLY A 252 19.98 -8.39 -6.75
CA GLY A 252 20.36 -6.98 -6.69
C GLY A 252 19.24 -6.01 -6.31
N PHE A 253 18.16 -6.48 -5.68
CA PHE A 253 17.23 -5.61 -4.97
C PHE A 253 17.72 -5.26 -3.56
N GLU A 254 17.36 -4.07 -3.11
CA GLU A 254 17.33 -3.69 -1.70
C GLU A 254 15.88 -3.83 -1.21
N VAL A 255 15.60 -4.85 -0.39
CA VAL A 255 14.27 -5.00 0.20
C VAL A 255 14.14 -4.02 1.37
N VAL A 256 13.20 -3.09 1.27
CA VAL A 256 12.97 -2.03 2.27
C VAL A 256 11.54 -2.06 2.78
N GLY A 257 11.29 -1.37 3.90
CA GLY A 257 9.94 -1.19 4.43
C GLY A 257 9.25 -2.52 4.76
N ALA A 258 9.89 -3.35 5.60
CA ALA A 258 9.40 -4.67 5.98
C ALA A 258 7.94 -4.64 6.49
N PHE A 259 7.49 -3.51 7.02
CA PHE A 259 6.13 -3.29 7.53
C PHE A 259 5.26 -2.43 6.61
N GLY A 260 5.81 -1.82 5.55
CA GLY A 260 5.05 -1.20 4.47
C GLY A 260 5.17 0.32 4.33
N ALA A 261 5.96 1.01 5.14
CA ALA A 261 6.18 2.45 5.01
C ALA A 261 7.58 2.84 4.52
N GLY A 262 8.61 2.03 4.78
CA GLY A 262 10.01 2.40 4.53
C GLY A 262 10.34 2.82 3.09
N GLY A 263 9.77 2.16 2.08
CA GLY A 263 9.98 2.49 0.66
C GLY A 263 9.48 3.88 0.27
N PHE A 264 8.40 4.38 0.89
CA PHE A 264 7.92 5.73 0.63
C PHE A 264 8.89 6.80 1.12
N ALA A 265 9.63 6.53 2.19
CA ALA A 265 10.64 7.45 2.72
C ALA A 265 11.87 7.57 1.79
N GLU A 266 12.07 6.62 0.89
CA GLU A 266 13.17 6.64 -0.09
C GLU A 266 12.88 7.50 -1.31
N ILE A 267 11.65 7.98 -1.49
CA ILE A 267 11.24 8.74 -2.69
C ILE A 267 11.78 10.18 -2.64
N ASP A 268 12.38 10.61 -3.74
CA ASP A 268 12.83 11.99 -4.00
C ASP A 268 12.69 12.37 -5.49
N GLU A 269 13.18 13.56 -5.88
CA GLU A 269 13.09 14.06 -7.25
C GLU A 269 13.92 13.27 -8.29
N GLU A 270 14.79 12.35 -7.86
CA GLU A 270 15.65 11.52 -8.71
C GLU A 270 15.20 10.05 -8.73
N THR A 271 13.98 9.80 -8.26
CA THR A 271 13.39 8.46 -8.13
C THR A 271 12.43 8.13 -9.28
N VAL A 272 12.44 6.88 -9.74
CA VAL A 272 11.36 6.27 -10.52
C VAL A 272 10.55 5.36 -9.62
N VAL A 273 9.22 5.51 -9.60
CA VAL A 273 8.32 4.66 -8.81
C VAL A 273 7.66 3.63 -9.70
N ILE A 274 7.65 2.36 -9.28
CA ILE A 274 6.88 1.28 -9.91
C ILE A 274 5.84 0.80 -8.89
N SER A 275 4.57 0.81 -9.26
CA SER A 275 3.45 0.47 -8.38
C SER A 275 2.44 -0.39 -9.10
N ILE A 276 2.47 -1.71 -8.85
CA ILE A 276 1.64 -2.69 -9.55
C ILE A 276 0.70 -3.35 -8.54
N TYR A 277 -0.61 -3.22 -8.73
CA TYR A 277 -1.64 -3.81 -7.86
C TYR A 277 -1.45 -3.59 -6.34
N THR A 278 -0.95 -2.42 -5.95
CA THR A 278 -0.70 -2.07 -4.55
C THR A 278 -2.00 -1.73 -3.82
N ALA A 279 -2.16 -2.27 -2.60
CA ALA A 279 -3.26 -1.87 -1.71
C ALA A 279 -3.10 -0.43 -1.18
N ALA A 280 -1.86 0.04 -1.04
CA ALA A 280 -1.57 1.41 -0.62
C ALA A 280 -1.94 2.42 -1.73
N PRO A 281 -2.44 3.63 -1.38
CA PRO A 281 -2.71 4.70 -2.34
C PRO A 281 -1.43 5.42 -2.76
N VAL A 282 -0.57 4.72 -3.50
CA VAL A 282 0.79 5.17 -3.84
C VAL A 282 0.78 6.56 -4.47
N LYS A 283 -0.14 6.86 -5.41
CA LYS A 283 -0.20 8.20 -6.02
C LYS A 283 -0.49 9.31 -5.02
N GLN A 284 -1.37 9.08 -4.05
CA GLN A 284 -1.71 10.08 -3.03
C GLN A 284 -0.56 10.28 -2.06
N ILE A 285 0.09 9.19 -1.63
CA ILE A 285 1.26 9.27 -0.75
C ILE A 285 2.40 10.02 -1.45
N VAL A 286 2.73 9.63 -2.68
CA VAL A 286 3.80 10.24 -3.48
C VAL A 286 3.53 11.71 -3.74
N ALA A 287 2.28 12.12 -3.88
CA ALA A 287 1.96 13.51 -4.12
C ALA A 287 2.20 14.43 -2.89
N ASP A 288 2.30 13.87 -1.69
CA ASP A 288 2.75 14.57 -0.50
C ASP A 288 4.29 14.52 -0.29
N MET A 289 4.99 13.70 -1.07
CA MET A 289 6.46 13.55 -1.10
C MET A 289 7.12 14.45 -2.17
N PRO A 290 8.46 14.57 -2.20
CA PRO A 290 9.13 15.20 -3.34
C PRO A 290 8.77 14.44 -4.63
N ARG A 291 8.50 15.18 -5.71
CA ARG A 291 7.91 14.62 -6.93
C ARG A 291 8.92 13.73 -7.67
N PRO A 292 8.66 12.42 -7.82
CA PRO A 292 9.55 11.55 -8.57
C PRO A 292 9.55 11.89 -10.06
N ILE A 293 10.56 11.38 -10.78
CA ILE A 293 10.71 11.55 -12.23
C ILE A 293 9.52 10.96 -12.98
N SER A 294 9.06 9.79 -12.53
CA SER A 294 7.96 9.06 -13.16
C SER A 294 7.34 8.07 -12.18
N ILE A 295 6.06 7.78 -12.39
CA ILE A 295 5.32 6.70 -11.72
C ILE A 295 4.81 5.75 -12.81
N ILE A 296 5.22 4.50 -12.74
CA ILE A 296 4.76 3.41 -13.60
C ILE A 296 3.75 2.61 -12.80
N THR A 297 2.53 2.50 -13.33
CA THR A 297 1.42 1.86 -12.63
C THR A 297 0.50 1.15 -13.60
N THR A 298 -0.33 0.24 -13.10
CA THR A 298 -1.38 -0.38 -13.91
C THR A 298 -2.48 0.64 -14.22
N PRO A 299 -3.18 0.51 -15.37
CA PRO A 299 -4.30 1.39 -15.68
C PRO A 299 -5.35 1.37 -14.57
N PRO A 300 -6.03 2.49 -14.29
CA PRO A 300 -7.22 2.46 -13.44
C PRO A 300 -8.27 1.53 -14.08
N GLY A 301 -8.63 0.44 -13.40
CA GLY A 301 -9.81 -0.35 -13.77
C GLY A 301 -9.61 -1.77 -14.30
N GLU A 302 -8.38 -2.33 -14.38
CA GLU A 302 -8.23 -3.78 -14.58
C GLU A 302 -8.45 -4.52 -13.25
N ILE A 303 -9.74 -4.73 -12.93
CA ILE A 303 -10.22 -5.55 -11.83
C ILE A 303 -10.07 -7.02 -12.24
N LEU A 304 -8.96 -7.64 -11.87
CA LEU A 304 -8.86 -9.10 -11.85
C LEU A 304 -9.38 -9.59 -10.49
N ASP A 305 -10.71 -9.62 -10.37
CA ASP A 305 -11.44 -10.47 -9.42
C ASP A 305 -11.18 -10.24 -7.91
N SER A 306 -11.48 -9.04 -7.40
CA SER A 306 -11.78 -8.88 -5.97
C SER A 306 -12.81 -7.76 -5.74
N SER A 307 -13.65 -7.94 -4.72
CA SER A 307 -14.75 -7.03 -4.33
C SER A 307 -14.30 -5.68 -3.75
N GLU A 308 -13.04 -5.30 -3.94
CA GLU A 308 -12.45 -4.07 -3.40
C GLU A 308 -11.88 -3.22 -4.54
N ILE A 309 -12.32 -1.96 -4.60
CA ILE A 309 -11.77 -0.96 -5.51
C ILE A 309 -10.33 -0.65 -5.05
N PRO A 310 -9.28 -0.84 -5.88
CA PRO A 310 -7.93 -0.50 -5.50
C PRO A 310 -7.82 0.99 -5.14
N ALA A 311 -7.09 1.29 -4.06
CA ALA A 311 -7.00 2.64 -3.50
C ALA A 311 -6.42 3.70 -4.47
N ASP A 312 -5.83 3.27 -5.58
CA ASP A 312 -5.08 4.07 -6.54
C ASP A 312 -5.87 4.49 -7.81
N THR A 313 -7.17 4.13 -7.86
CA THR A 313 -8.06 4.38 -9.01
C THR A 313 -8.74 5.74 -8.99
N GLU A 314 -8.83 6.40 -7.83
CA GLU A 314 -9.43 7.72 -7.68
C GLU A 314 -8.43 8.65 -6.98
N THR A 315 -7.55 9.31 -7.73
CA THR A 315 -6.70 10.37 -7.16
C THR A 315 -7.51 11.68 -7.17
N PRO A 316 -7.72 12.37 -6.04
CA PRO A 316 -8.51 13.60 -6.03
C PRO A 316 -7.85 14.74 -6.85
N PRO A 317 -8.64 15.73 -7.31
CA PRO A 317 -8.22 16.68 -8.36
C PRO A 317 -6.96 17.51 -8.06
N ARG A 318 -6.55 17.72 -6.80
CA ARG A 318 -5.27 18.40 -6.51
C ARG A 318 -4.03 17.55 -6.81
N TYR A 319 -4.23 16.26 -7.06
CA TYR A 319 -3.18 15.30 -7.36
C TYR A 319 -3.22 14.81 -8.82
N CYS A 320 -4.15 15.33 -9.64
CA CYS A 320 -4.11 15.15 -11.08
C CYS A 320 -2.97 16.01 -11.64
N VAL A 321 -1.92 15.36 -12.13
CA VAL A 321 -0.89 15.96 -12.99
C VAL A 321 -1.16 15.53 -14.42
#